data_AF-A0AB37IX73-F1
#
_entry.id   AF-A0AB37IX73-F1
#
_cell.length_a   1.000
_cell.length_b   1.000
_cell.length_c   1.000
_cell.angle_alpha   90.00
_cell.angle_beta   90.00
_cell.angle_gamma   90.00
#
_symmetry.space_group_name_H-M   'P 1'
#
loop_
_entity.id
_entity.type
_entity.pdbx_description
1 polymer ?
#
loop_
_entity_poly.entity_id
_entity_poly.type
_entity_poly.pdbx_seq_one_letter_code
_entity_poly.pdbx_strand_id
1 'polypeptide(L)'
;MLKVRKASFAYRGPGKDSRIPALEKISFDLKRGDFVILTGRTGAGKTTLLQLLCGLIEPDEGTIDCESRDLSSISSMIFQYPEDCFFNATVKEEIEFGIRRSGRNASRRLEEIVESIGFDLAEFGTRRPLSLSGGEQRLVAIASIIALDREIILLDEPTSGLDEKAVATVRQILNVEKSENKTVVVATHWPAEVMDLATHVMNLKDGRIDFFVTVADYVDLNLHRERLEEKERYLLNYYKLFRRFPQSEEELILFIRRDKRC
;
A
#
# COMPACT_ATOMS: atom_id res chain seq x y z
N MET A 1 15.35 -8.82 5.30
CA MET A 1 15.47 -8.27 3.92
C MET A 1 14.83 -9.27 2.97
N LEU A 2 13.87 -8.82 2.14
CA LEU A 2 13.19 -9.67 1.16
C LEU A 2 13.86 -9.48 -0.20
N LYS A 3 14.24 -10.58 -0.85
CA LYS A 3 14.93 -10.60 -2.14
C LYS A 3 14.11 -11.37 -3.16
N VAL A 4 13.72 -10.70 -4.25
CA VAL A 4 13.07 -11.33 -5.39
C VAL A 4 14.10 -11.49 -6.51
N ARG A 5 14.25 -12.70 -7.06
CA ARG A 5 15.23 -13.00 -8.10
C ARG A 5 14.59 -13.74 -9.26
N LYS A 6 14.54 -13.04 -10.41
CA LYS A 6 14.02 -13.51 -11.70
C LYS A 6 12.66 -14.21 -11.57
N ALA A 7 11.80 -13.70 -10.69
CA ALA A 7 10.51 -14.33 -10.43
C ALA A 7 9.57 -14.14 -11.64
N SER A 8 8.90 -15.20 -12.05
CA SER A 8 7.86 -15.16 -13.09
C SER A 8 6.63 -15.90 -12.60
N PHE A 9 5.45 -15.47 -13.04
CA PHE A 9 4.19 -16.12 -12.68
C PHE A 9 3.14 -15.96 -13.79
N ALA A 10 2.40 -17.02 -14.07
CA ALA A 10 1.31 -17.04 -15.02
C ALA A 10 0.08 -17.79 -14.49
N TYR A 11 -1.08 -17.12 -14.53
CA TYR A 11 -2.35 -17.74 -14.19
C TYR A 11 -2.75 -18.77 -15.26
N ARG A 12 -3.58 -19.75 -14.86
CA ARG A 12 -4.23 -20.64 -15.82
C ARG A 12 -5.25 -19.86 -16.64
N GLY A 13 -5.16 -19.97 -17.96
CA GLY A 13 -6.10 -19.40 -18.91
C GLY A 13 -7.28 -20.34 -19.19
N PRO A 14 -8.23 -19.90 -20.03
CA PRO A 14 -9.47 -20.64 -20.33
C PRO A 14 -9.27 -21.94 -21.14
N GLY A 15 -8.10 -22.14 -21.75
CA GLY A 15 -7.74 -23.35 -22.47
C GLY A 15 -6.92 -24.34 -21.62
N LYS A 16 -6.98 -25.64 -21.95
CA LYS A 16 -6.37 -26.75 -21.20
C LYS A 16 -4.86 -26.57 -20.93
N ASP A 17 -4.15 -25.80 -21.76
CA ASP A 17 -2.73 -25.44 -21.62
C ASP A 17 -2.46 -23.92 -21.77
N SER A 18 -3.50 -23.09 -21.68
CA SER A 18 -3.33 -21.64 -21.78
C SER A 18 -2.77 -21.10 -20.47
N ARG A 19 -1.72 -20.28 -20.56
CA ARG A 19 -1.13 -19.54 -19.44
C ARG A 19 -1.24 -18.05 -19.76
N ILE A 20 -1.73 -17.27 -18.80
CA ILE A 20 -1.81 -15.80 -18.92
C ILE A 20 -0.67 -15.24 -18.06
N PRO A 21 0.44 -14.78 -18.68
CA PRO A 21 1.57 -14.25 -17.92
C PRO A 21 1.14 -13.00 -17.16
N ALA A 22 1.45 -12.96 -15.87
CA ALA A 22 1.16 -11.82 -15.01
C ALA A 22 2.45 -11.11 -14.57
N LEU A 23 3.55 -11.87 -14.39
CA LEU A 23 4.87 -11.33 -14.04
C LEU A 23 5.95 -12.08 -14.82
N GLU A 24 6.99 -11.35 -15.24
CA GLU A 24 8.06 -11.89 -16.06
C GLU A 24 9.44 -11.44 -15.58
N LYS A 25 10.21 -12.38 -15.01
CA LYS A 25 11.63 -12.24 -14.61
C LYS A 25 11.93 -11.02 -13.74
N ILE A 26 11.02 -10.63 -12.86
CA ILE A 26 11.20 -9.48 -11.97
C ILE A 26 12.29 -9.76 -10.92
N SER A 27 13.10 -8.75 -10.62
CA SER A 27 14.18 -8.84 -9.61
C SER A 27 14.32 -7.53 -8.87
N PHE A 28 14.27 -7.56 -7.54
CA PHE A 28 14.44 -6.39 -6.67
C PHE A 28 14.69 -6.84 -5.22
N ASP A 29 15.07 -5.88 -4.38
CA ASP A 29 15.26 -6.07 -2.94
C ASP A 29 14.37 -5.10 -2.16
N LEU A 30 13.69 -5.61 -1.13
CA LEU A 30 13.00 -4.80 -0.13
C LEU A 30 13.76 -4.92 1.20
N LYS A 31 14.13 -3.76 1.74
CA LYS A 31 14.76 -3.64 3.04
C LYS A 31 13.69 -3.40 4.11
N ARG A 32 14.04 -3.74 5.35
CA ARG A 32 13.21 -3.41 6.50
C ARG A 32 13.04 -1.89 6.57
N GLY A 33 11.80 -1.43 6.75
CA GLY A 33 11.46 -0.02 6.81
C GLY A 33 11.23 0.64 5.44
N ASP A 34 11.38 -0.09 4.34
CA ASP A 34 11.03 0.44 3.03
C ASP A 34 9.51 0.67 2.96
N PHE A 35 9.13 1.87 2.55
CA PHE A 35 7.77 2.20 2.14
C PHE A 35 7.77 2.36 0.62
N VAL A 36 7.14 1.44 -0.10
CA VAL A 36 7.17 1.38 -1.56
C VAL A 36 5.80 1.65 -2.13
N ILE A 37 5.71 2.59 -3.06
CA ILE A 37 4.52 2.78 -3.88
C ILE A 37 4.67 1.92 -5.13
N LEU A 38 3.72 1.00 -5.33
CA LEU A 38 3.63 0.15 -6.50
C LEU A 38 2.63 0.75 -7.50
N THR A 39 3.15 1.27 -8.60
CA THR A 39 2.37 1.91 -9.66
C THR A 39 2.32 1.03 -10.90
N GLY A 40 1.36 1.29 -11.79
CA GLY A 40 1.18 0.54 -13.02
C GLY A 40 -0.26 0.55 -13.48
N ARG A 41 -0.48 0.34 -14.78
CA ARG A 41 -1.84 0.25 -15.35
C ARG A 41 -2.59 -0.95 -14.76
N THR A 42 -3.92 -0.93 -14.84
CA THR A 42 -4.73 -2.12 -14.53
C THR A 42 -4.26 -3.29 -15.40
N GLY A 43 -4.07 -4.46 -14.79
CA GLY A 43 -3.53 -5.65 -15.47
C GLY A 43 -2.00 -5.71 -15.57
N ALA A 44 -1.25 -4.73 -15.05
CA ALA A 44 0.22 -4.75 -15.10
C ALA A 44 0.89 -5.78 -14.15
N GLY A 45 0.11 -6.47 -13.31
CA GLY A 45 0.62 -7.48 -12.36
C GLY A 45 0.78 -7.01 -10.90
N LYS A 46 0.25 -5.83 -10.53
CA LYS A 46 0.38 -5.26 -9.16
C LYS A 46 -0.12 -6.22 -8.08
N THR A 47 -1.38 -6.63 -8.15
CA THR A 47 -2.01 -7.58 -7.21
C THR A 47 -1.25 -8.91 -7.16
N THR A 48 -0.83 -9.43 -8.32
CA THR A 48 -0.04 -10.67 -8.40
C THR A 48 1.29 -10.53 -7.68
N LEU A 49 1.96 -9.37 -7.80
CA LEU A 49 3.19 -9.11 -7.08
C LEU A 49 2.95 -9.09 -5.57
N LEU A 50 1.90 -8.41 -5.11
CA LEU A 50 1.54 -8.40 -3.69
C LEU A 50 1.22 -9.82 -3.18
N GLN A 51 0.49 -10.63 -3.95
CA GLN A 51 0.19 -12.03 -3.59
C GLN A 51 1.45 -12.89 -3.47
N LEU A 52 2.42 -12.74 -4.39
CA LEU A 52 3.73 -13.40 -4.30
C LEU A 52 4.50 -12.96 -3.05
N LEU A 53 4.55 -11.65 -2.77
CA LEU A 53 5.23 -11.11 -1.60
C LEU A 53 4.56 -11.53 -0.28
N CYS A 54 3.26 -11.81 -0.31
CA CYS A 54 2.51 -12.31 0.82
C CYS A 54 2.67 -13.83 1.04
N GLY A 55 3.25 -14.55 0.08
CA GLY A 55 3.30 -16.01 0.08
C GLY A 55 1.94 -16.68 -0.19
N LEU A 56 0.98 -15.97 -0.78
CA LEU A 56 -0.34 -16.52 -1.14
C LEU A 56 -0.29 -17.36 -2.42
N ILE A 57 0.69 -17.07 -3.27
CA ILE A 57 1.02 -17.83 -4.49
C ILE A 57 2.54 -17.99 -4.55
N GLU A 58 2.99 -19.05 -5.20
CA GLU A 58 4.41 -19.31 -5.46
C GLU A 58 4.76 -18.93 -6.90
N PRO A 59 5.99 -18.44 -7.17
CA PRO A 59 6.41 -18.15 -8.53
C PRO A 59 6.59 -19.45 -9.34
N ASP A 60 6.25 -19.41 -10.63
CA ASP A 60 6.50 -20.55 -11.55
C ASP A 60 8.01 -20.70 -11.84
N GLU A 61 8.75 -19.58 -11.86
CA GLU A 61 10.19 -19.53 -12.04
C GLU A 61 10.81 -18.49 -11.10
N GLY A 62 12.09 -18.65 -10.76
CA GLY A 62 12.81 -17.72 -9.90
C GLY A 62 12.62 -18.01 -8.41
N THR A 63 13.01 -17.07 -7.55
CA THR A 63 12.96 -17.25 -6.10
C THR A 63 12.54 -15.98 -5.38
N ILE A 64 11.88 -16.15 -4.24
CA ILE A 64 11.60 -15.11 -3.26
C ILE A 64 12.16 -15.60 -1.93
N ASP A 65 13.20 -14.94 -1.43
CA ASP A 65 13.84 -15.27 -0.16
C ASP A 65 13.65 -14.13 0.84
N CYS A 66 13.28 -14.48 2.06
CA CYS A 66 13.23 -13.54 3.18
C CYS A 66 13.94 -14.15 4.39
N GLU A 67 15.26 -14.35 4.26
CA GLU A 67 16.12 -14.87 5.32
C GLU A 67 15.62 -16.23 5.84
N SER A 68 15.17 -17.11 4.93
CA SER A 68 14.60 -18.43 5.24
C SER A 68 13.35 -18.42 6.14
N ARG A 69 12.68 -17.27 6.28
CA ARG A 69 11.40 -17.17 6.98
C ARG A 69 10.24 -17.37 6.02
N ASP A 70 9.17 -17.99 6.52
CA ASP A 70 7.92 -18.14 5.78
C ASP A 70 7.25 -16.77 5.60
N LEU A 71 7.07 -16.35 4.35
CA LEU A 71 6.44 -15.07 4.02
C LEU A 71 5.05 -14.94 4.64
N SER A 72 4.26 -16.00 4.66
CA SER A 72 2.90 -15.99 5.20
C SER A 72 2.86 -15.71 6.71
N SER A 73 3.96 -15.98 7.41
CA SER A 73 4.11 -15.72 8.85
C SER A 73 4.57 -14.30 9.17
N ILE A 74 5.23 -13.61 8.23
CA ILE A 74 5.82 -12.28 8.46
C ILE A 74 5.12 -11.17 7.67
N SER A 75 4.19 -11.53 6.79
CA SER A 75 3.48 -10.59 5.92
C SER A 75 1.97 -10.67 6.10
N SER A 76 1.29 -9.57 5.81
CA SER A 76 -0.17 -9.49 5.72
C SER A 76 -0.56 -8.69 4.49
N MET A 77 -1.64 -9.10 3.83
CA MET A 77 -2.19 -8.43 2.66
C MET A 77 -3.59 -7.89 2.92
N ILE A 78 -3.81 -6.65 2.53
CA ILE A 78 -5.12 -5.99 2.44
C ILE A 78 -5.49 -5.99 0.97
N PHE A 79 -6.52 -6.76 0.61
CA PHE A 79 -7.04 -6.83 -0.76
C PHE A 79 -7.78 -5.56 -1.15
N GLN A 80 -8.13 -5.43 -2.44
CA GLN A 80 -8.86 -4.27 -2.98
C GLN A 80 -10.25 -4.05 -2.36
N TYR A 81 -10.93 -5.12 -1.95
CA TYR A 81 -12.22 -5.10 -1.25
C TYR A 81 -12.07 -5.86 0.07
N PRO A 82 -11.35 -5.27 1.05
CA PRO A 82 -11.03 -5.97 2.30
C PRO A 82 -12.29 -6.23 3.15
N GLU A 83 -13.34 -5.43 2.97
CA GLU A 83 -14.66 -5.64 3.58
C GLU A 83 -15.32 -6.98 3.22
N ASP A 84 -14.99 -7.57 2.07
CA ASP A 84 -15.51 -8.90 1.68
C ASP A 84 -14.91 -10.03 2.52
N CYS A 85 -13.85 -9.74 3.29
CA CYS A 85 -13.16 -10.70 4.12
C CYS A 85 -13.73 -10.80 5.55
N PHE A 86 -14.77 -10.04 5.90
CA PHE A 86 -15.38 -10.12 7.23
C PHE A 86 -16.01 -11.49 7.50
N PHE A 87 -15.77 -12.01 8.70
CA PHE A 87 -16.34 -13.30 9.11
C PHE A 87 -16.83 -13.34 10.56
N ASN A 88 -16.54 -12.34 11.39
CA ASN A 88 -17.05 -12.27 12.76
C ASN A 88 -18.37 -11.50 12.85
N ALA A 89 -19.08 -11.71 13.96
CA ALA A 89 -20.40 -11.11 14.15
C ALA A 89 -20.32 -9.62 14.51
N THR A 90 -19.23 -9.19 15.16
CA THR A 90 -19.04 -7.84 15.65
C THR A 90 -17.70 -7.22 15.25
N VAL A 91 -17.64 -5.89 15.17
CA VAL A 91 -16.40 -5.12 14.91
C VAL A 91 -15.31 -5.49 15.92
N LYS A 92 -15.68 -5.60 17.19
CA LYS A 92 -14.77 -6.01 18.26
C LYS A 92 -14.15 -7.37 17.97
N GLU A 93 -14.96 -8.39 17.70
CA GLU A 93 -14.47 -9.76 17.45
C GLU A 93 -13.57 -9.83 16.21
N GLU A 94 -13.89 -9.05 15.18
CA GLU A 94 -13.11 -8.95 13.94
C GLU A 94 -11.69 -8.44 14.21
N ILE A 95 -11.55 -7.34 14.95
CA ILE A 95 -10.24 -6.78 15.30
C ILE A 95 -9.50 -7.67 16.31
N GLU A 96 -10.19 -8.18 17.32
CA GLU A 96 -9.60 -9.08 18.31
C GLU A 96 -9.04 -10.36 17.68
N PHE A 97 -9.64 -10.85 16.60
CA PHE A 97 -9.12 -12.00 15.89
C PHE A 97 -7.67 -11.73 15.41
N GLY A 98 -7.43 -10.57 14.80
CA GLY A 98 -6.09 -10.16 14.37
C GLY A 98 -5.13 -10.08 15.55
N ILE A 99 -5.55 -9.46 16.66
CA ILE A 99 -4.70 -9.33 17.85
C ILE A 99 -4.34 -10.70 18.43
N ARG A 100 -5.30 -11.62 18.58
CA ARG A 100 -5.02 -12.99 19.06
C ARG A 100 -4.03 -13.71 18.16
N ARG A 101 -4.10 -13.51 16.84
CA ARG A 101 -3.19 -14.11 15.85
C ARG A 101 -1.79 -13.51 15.86
N SER A 102 -1.61 -12.29 16.36
CA SER A 102 -0.28 -11.71 16.62
C SER A 102 0.41 -12.28 17.87
N GLY A 103 -0.33 -13.02 18.71
CA GLY A 103 0.17 -13.53 19.99
C GLY A 103 0.22 -12.48 21.11
N ARG A 104 -0.35 -11.29 20.90
CA ARG A 104 -0.41 -10.19 21.88
C ARG A 104 -1.71 -10.25 22.71
N ASN A 105 -1.72 -9.58 23.87
CA ASN A 105 -2.91 -9.44 24.72
C ASN A 105 -3.93 -8.47 24.08
N ALA A 106 -5.21 -8.85 24.07
CA ALA A 106 -6.26 -8.19 23.31
C ALA A 106 -6.76 -6.87 23.91
N SER A 107 -6.88 -6.74 25.24
CA SER A 107 -7.73 -5.69 25.82
C SER A 107 -7.25 -4.26 25.51
N ARG A 108 -6.00 -3.93 25.83
CA ARG A 108 -5.45 -2.59 25.60
C ARG A 108 -5.25 -2.27 24.12
N ARG A 109 -4.84 -3.27 23.33
CA ARG A 109 -4.54 -3.08 21.90
C ARG A 109 -5.81 -2.93 21.06
N LEU A 110 -6.92 -3.52 21.50
CA LEU A 110 -8.21 -3.34 20.84
C LEU A 110 -8.66 -1.89 20.87
N GLU A 111 -8.61 -1.25 22.05
CA GLU A 111 -8.97 0.16 22.21
C GLU A 111 -8.08 1.05 21.33
N GLU A 112 -6.75 0.86 21.39
CA GLU A 112 -5.79 1.62 20.57
C GLU A 112 -6.09 1.50 19.06
N ILE A 113 -6.42 0.30 18.57
CA ILE A 113 -6.71 0.08 17.15
C ILE A 113 -8.06 0.70 16.75
N VAL A 114 -9.09 0.56 17.58
CA VAL A 114 -10.42 1.12 17.30
C VAL A 114 -10.38 2.66 17.33
N GLU A 115 -9.65 3.26 18.26
CA GLU A 115 -9.41 4.70 18.28
C GLU A 115 -8.62 5.17 17.06
N SER A 116 -7.66 4.37 16.56
CA SER A 116 -6.86 4.72 15.38
C SER A 116 -7.68 4.87 14.10
N ILE A 117 -8.83 4.19 14.01
CA ILE A 117 -9.80 4.35 12.91
C ILE A 117 -10.86 5.43 13.18
N GLY A 118 -10.73 6.16 14.30
CA GLY A 118 -11.63 7.23 14.70
C GLY A 118 -12.96 6.76 15.27
N PHE A 119 -13.01 5.51 15.77
CA PHE A 119 -14.21 4.92 16.37
C PHE A 119 -14.08 4.85 17.88
N ASP A 120 -15.24 4.86 18.55
CA ASP A 120 -15.34 4.53 19.98
C ASP A 120 -15.70 3.06 20.15
N LEU A 121 -14.96 2.33 20.99
CA LEU A 121 -15.17 0.89 21.18
C LEU A 121 -16.53 0.58 21.81
N ALA A 122 -17.05 1.44 22.70
CA ALA A 122 -18.34 1.22 23.33
C ALA A 122 -19.50 1.42 22.32
N GLU A 123 -19.37 2.37 21.40
CA GLU A 123 -20.37 2.66 20.38
C GLU A 123 -20.32 1.68 19.18
N PHE A 124 -19.11 1.36 18.69
CA PHE A 124 -18.92 0.58 17.47
C PHE A 124 -18.64 -0.89 17.70
N GLY A 125 -18.07 -1.26 18.85
CA GLY A 125 -17.56 -2.60 19.09
C GLY A 125 -18.60 -3.71 18.94
N THR A 126 -19.86 -3.44 19.30
CA THR A 126 -20.98 -4.40 19.21
C THR A 126 -21.73 -4.36 17.88
N ARG A 127 -21.42 -3.41 17.00
CA ARG A 127 -22.05 -3.32 15.67
C ARG A 127 -21.58 -4.47 14.79
N ARG A 128 -22.45 -4.88 13.86
CA ARG A 128 -22.09 -5.84 12.81
C ARG A 128 -21.23 -5.13 11.77
N PRO A 129 -20.06 -5.66 11.35
CA PRO A 129 -19.21 -4.98 10.36
C PRO A 129 -19.98 -4.60 9.09
N LEU A 130 -20.80 -5.53 8.57
CA LEU A 130 -21.64 -5.32 7.38
C LEU A 130 -22.78 -4.29 7.54
N SER A 131 -23.01 -3.77 8.75
CA SER A 131 -24.02 -2.71 8.99
C SER A 131 -23.44 -1.29 8.94
N LEU A 132 -22.11 -1.17 8.87
CA LEU A 132 -21.42 0.12 8.76
C LEU A 132 -21.51 0.68 7.34
N SER A 133 -21.21 1.96 7.16
CA SER A 133 -21.03 2.55 5.82
C SER A 133 -19.80 1.95 5.11
N GLY A 134 -19.72 2.02 3.78
CA GLY A 134 -18.62 1.42 3.03
C GLY A 134 -17.23 1.89 3.44
N GLY A 135 -17.07 3.19 3.76
CA GLY A 135 -15.80 3.72 4.26
C GLY A 135 -15.45 3.20 5.65
N GLU A 136 -16.42 3.11 6.54
CA GLU A 136 -16.25 2.55 7.87
C GLU A 136 -15.91 1.04 7.82
N GLN A 137 -16.57 0.28 6.94
CA GLN A 137 -16.24 -1.12 6.67
C GLN A 137 -14.78 -1.27 6.26
N ARG A 138 -14.33 -0.48 5.29
CA ARG A 138 -12.94 -0.52 4.84
C ARG A 138 -11.94 -0.20 5.95
N LEU A 139 -12.22 0.80 6.78
CA LEU A 139 -11.37 1.13 7.93
C LEU A 139 -11.28 -0.03 8.94
N VAL A 140 -12.41 -0.66 9.27
CA VAL A 140 -12.42 -1.84 10.16
C VAL A 140 -11.63 -3.01 9.56
N ALA A 141 -11.77 -3.25 8.26
CA ALA A 141 -11.06 -4.33 7.58
C ALA A 141 -9.54 -4.06 7.52
N ILE A 142 -9.11 -2.83 7.27
CA ILE A 142 -7.70 -2.43 7.34
C ILE A 142 -7.19 -2.64 8.78
N ALA A 143 -7.92 -2.15 9.77
CA ALA A 143 -7.55 -2.27 11.18
C ALA A 143 -7.42 -3.72 11.65
N SER A 144 -8.31 -4.62 11.23
CA SER A 144 -8.24 -6.04 11.60
C SER A 144 -7.02 -6.74 11.02
N ILE A 145 -6.58 -6.36 9.81
CA ILE A 145 -5.37 -6.88 9.20
C ILE A 145 -4.10 -6.29 9.84
N ILE A 146 -4.09 -4.98 10.11
CA ILE A 146 -2.98 -4.32 10.85
C ILE A 146 -2.83 -4.91 12.26
N ALA A 147 -3.93 -5.33 12.88
CA ALA A 147 -3.91 -6.00 14.18
C ALA A 147 -3.10 -7.30 14.21
N LEU A 148 -2.84 -7.93 13.05
CA LEU A 148 -1.95 -9.09 12.92
C LEU A 148 -0.49 -8.76 13.22
N ASP A 149 -0.12 -7.48 13.19
CA ASP A 149 1.20 -6.96 13.59
C ASP A 149 2.37 -7.60 12.83
N ARG A 150 2.24 -7.70 11.51
CA ARG A 150 3.25 -8.30 10.63
C ARG A 150 4.37 -7.31 10.28
N GLU A 151 5.55 -7.83 9.96
CA GLU A 151 6.73 -7.03 9.59
C GLU A 151 6.59 -6.41 8.19
N ILE A 152 5.78 -7.03 7.34
CA ILE A 152 5.54 -6.63 5.96
C ILE A 152 4.04 -6.44 5.76
N ILE A 153 3.63 -5.26 5.31
CA ILE A 153 2.22 -4.93 5.07
C ILE A 153 2.06 -4.58 3.60
N LEU A 154 1.17 -5.30 2.94
CA LEU A 154 0.93 -5.23 1.50
C LEU A 154 -0.50 -4.74 1.31
N LEU A 155 -0.69 -3.63 0.59
CA LEU A 155 -2.00 -3.02 0.41
C LEU A 155 -2.32 -2.87 -1.07
N ASP A 156 -3.48 -3.36 -1.49
CA ASP A 156 -3.98 -3.22 -2.86
C ASP A 156 -5.12 -2.20 -2.89
N GLU A 157 -4.88 -1.02 -3.47
CA GLU A 157 -5.83 0.09 -3.57
C GLU A 157 -6.58 0.45 -2.26
N PRO A 158 -5.86 0.64 -1.13
CA PRO A 158 -6.48 0.75 0.20
C PRO A 158 -7.36 1.98 0.39
N THR A 159 -7.19 3.01 -0.44
CA THR A 159 -7.92 4.28 -0.37
C THR A 159 -9.01 4.42 -1.43
N SER A 160 -9.14 3.44 -2.33
CA SER A 160 -10.11 3.52 -3.43
C SER A 160 -11.55 3.66 -2.92
N GLY A 161 -12.27 4.68 -3.40
CA GLY A 161 -13.66 4.92 -3.03
C GLY A 161 -13.89 5.50 -1.64
N LEU A 162 -12.82 5.88 -0.92
CA LEU A 162 -12.91 6.57 0.37
C LEU A 162 -13.07 8.09 0.20
N ASP A 163 -13.69 8.72 1.18
CA ASP A 163 -13.69 10.18 1.33
C ASP A 163 -12.35 10.68 1.92
N GLU A 164 -12.13 11.99 1.89
CA GLU A 164 -10.88 12.61 2.36
C GLU A 164 -10.58 12.30 3.83
N LYS A 165 -11.61 12.18 4.67
CA LYS A 165 -11.45 11.88 6.09
C LYS A 165 -10.95 10.46 6.29
N ALA A 166 -11.56 9.49 5.63
CA ALA A 166 -11.15 8.09 5.70
C ALA A 166 -9.77 7.86 5.05
N VAL A 167 -9.44 8.56 3.95
CA VAL A 167 -8.08 8.55 3.39
C VAL A 167 -7.05 9.08 4.40
N ALA A 168 -7.36 10.16 5.11
CA ALA A 168 -6.48 10.70 6.15
C ALA A 168 -6.27 9.69 7.29
N THR A 169 -7.32 8.99 7.71
CA THR A 169 -7.23 7.90 8.71
C THR A 169 -6.33 6.76 8.23
N VAL A 170 -6.49 6.27 7.00
CA VAL A 170 -5.63 5.23 6.43
C VAL A 170 -4.17 5.69 6.40
N ARG A 171 -3.92 6.93 5.96
CA ARG A 171 -2.57 7.52 5.95
C ARG A 171 -1.96 7.58 7.36
N GLN A 172 -2.74 7.93 8.37
CA GLN A 172 -2.28 7.97 9.76
C GLN A 172 -1.85 6.58 10.23
N ILE A 173 -2.65 5.54 9.96
CA ILE A 173 -2.31 4.15 10.26
C ILE A 173 -0.99 3.77 9.58
N LEU A 174 -0.86 4.01 8.28
CA LEU A 174 0.35 3.69 7.52
C LEU A 174 1.59 4.45 8.04
N ASN A 175 1.43 5.69 8.51
CA ASN A 175 2.51 6.44 9.11
C ASN A 175 2.97 5.86 10.46
N VAL A 176 2.04 5.35 11.27
CA VAL A 176 2.38 4.62 12.52
C VAL A 176 3.18 3.37 12.18
N GLU A 177 2.70 2.52 11.27
CA GLU A 177 3.40 1.30 10.86
C GLU A 177 4.82 1.58 10.32
N LYS A 178 4.96 2.65 9.51
CA LYS A 178 6.25 3.13 9.03
C LYS A 178 7.17 3.54 10.19
N SER A 179 6.66 4.27 11.18
CA SER A 179 7.44 4.71 12.35
C SER A 179 7.92 3.54 13.22
N GLU A 180 7.21 2.41 13.19
CA GLU A 180 7.61 1.15 13.81
C GLU A 180 8.64 0.36 12.97
N ASN A 181 9.16 0.96 11.89
CA ASN A 181 10.15 0.37 10.99
C ASN A 181 9.64 -0.90 10.27
N LYS A 182 8.31 -0.99 10.04
CA LYS A 182 7.69 -2.03 9.21
C LYS A 182 7.89 -1.71 7.73
N THR A 183 7.88 -2.76 6.91
CA THR A 183 7.99 -2.63 5.46
C THR A 183 6.59 -2.54 4.88
N VAL A 184 6.31 -1.52 4.08
CA VAL A 184 4.97 -1.27 3.53
C VAL A 184 5.05 -1.21 2.01
N VAL A 185 4.17 -1.93 1.32
CA VAL A 185 4.01 -1.82 -0.14
C VAL A 185 2.56 -1.46 -0.44
N VAL A 186 2.34 -0.30 -1.05
CA VAL A 186 1.00 0.17 -1.43
C VAL A 186 0.89 0.16 -2.95
N ALA A 187 0.06 -0.74 -3.49
CA ALA A 187 -0.42 -0.60 -4.86
C ALA A 187 -1.54 0.44 -4.88
N THR A 188 -1.37 1.48 -5.69
CA THR A 188 -2.38 2.54 -5.82
C THR A 188 -2.36 3.19 -7.19
N HIS A 189 -3.54 3.60 -7.66
CA HIS A 189 -3.71 4.50 -8.80
C HIS A 189 -3.53 5.99 -8.45
N TRP A 190 -3.42 6.34 -7.16
CA TRP A 190 -3.25 7.70 -6.67
C TRP A 190 -1.97 7.87 -5.81
N PRO A 191 -0.76 7.76 -6.41
CA PRO A 191 0.51 7.80 -5.66
C PRO A 191 0.67 9.02 -4.74
N ALA A 192 0.09 10.16 -5.15
CA ALA A 192 0.12 11.40 -4.39
C ALA A 192 -0.44 11.25 -2.96
N GLU A 193 -1.36 10.31 -2.73
CA GLU A 193 -1.98 10.05 -1.42
C GLU A 193 -1.07 9.39 -0.40
N VAL A 194 0.12 8.91 -0.77
CA VAL A 194 1.07 8.30 0.18
C VAL A 194 2.53 8.63 -0.17
N MET A 195 2.75 9.52 -1.15
CA MET A 195 4.08 9.89 -1.65
C MET A 195 5.01 10.40 -0.53
N ASP A 196 4.45 11.11 0.45
CA ASP A 196 5.18 11.64 1.59
C ASP A 196 5.63 10.60 2.61
N LEU A 197 4.94 9.46 2.62
CA LEU A 197 5.30 8.31 3.42
C LEU A 197 6.31 7.42 2.68
N ALA A 198 6.42 7.53 1.36
CA ALA A 198 7.21 6.63 0.55
C ALA A 198 8.73 6.89 0.62
N THR A 199 9.48 5.82 0.47
CA THR A 199 10.94 5.80 0.27
C THR A 199 11.29 5.56 -1.19
N HIS A 200 10.50 4.71 -1.86
CA HIS A 200 10.73 4.29 -3.23
C HIS A 200 9.41 4.22 -4.01
N VAL A 201 9.54 4.32 -5.33
CA VAL A 201 8.45 4.07 -6.29
C VAL A 201 8.89 2.96 -7.21
N MET A 202 8.06 1.93 -7.33
CA MET A 202 8.19 0.84 -8.29
C MET A 202 7.09 0.97 -9.32
N ASN A 203 7.44 0.91 -10.60
CA ASN A 203 6.46 0.84 -11.68
C ASN A 203 6.49 -0.53 -12.34
N LEU A 204 5.31 -1.16 -12.39
CA LEU A 204 5.06 -2.37 -13.16
C LEU A 204 4.43 -2.01 -14.50
N LYS A 205 4.98 -2.60 -15.56
CA LYS A 205 4.49 -2.49 -16.93
C LYS A 205 4.57 -3.85 -17.60
N ASP A 206 3.41 -4.35 -18.03
CA ASP A 206 3.29 -5.64 -18.74
C ASP A 206 4.01 -6.80 -18.02
N GLY A 207 3.85 -6.87 -16.69
CA GLY A 207 4.45 -7.91 -15.84
C GLY A 207 5.94 -7.73 -15.53
N ARG A 208 6.56 -6.62 -15.94
CA ARG A 208 7.97 -6.31 -15.72
C ARG A 208 8.14 -5.04 -14.89
N ILE A 209 9.26 -4.93 -14.19
CA ILE A 209 9.64 -3.69 -13.50
C ILE A 209 10.22 -2.74 -14.54
N ASP A 210 9.53 -1.63 -14.81
CA ASP A 210 10.02 -0.55 -15.69
C ASP A 210 11.09 0.26 -14.96
N PHE A 211 10.82 0.62 -13.71
CA PHE A 211 11.79 1.21 -12.80
C PHE A 211 11.47 0.89 -11.34
N PHE A 212 12.50 0.92 -10.51
CA PHE A 212 12.38 0.89 -9.05
C PHE A 212 13.46 1.82 -8.48
N VAL A 213 13.04 3.00 -8.05
CA VAL A 213 13.93 4.12 -7.71
C VAL A 213 13.45 4.82 -6.43
N THR A 214 14.29 5.67 -5.85
CA THR A 214 13.88 6.47 -4.69
C THR A 214 12.80 7.48 -5.08
N VAL A 215 12.02 7.98 -4.11
CA VAL A 215 11.04 9.04 -4.38
C VAL A 215 11.70 10.30 -4.95
N ALA A 216 12.93 10.63 -4.52
CA ALA A 216 13.68 11.76 -5.05
C ALA A 216 13.96 11.58 -6.55
N ASP A 217 14.51 10.43 -6.94
CA ASP A 217 14.79 10.13 -8.34
C ASP A 217 13.50 10.04 -9.18
N TYR A 218 12.43 9.47 -8.62
CA TYR A 218 11.13 9.39 -9.29
C TYR A 218 10.59 10.78 -9.64
N VAL A 219 10.71 11.74 -8.72
CA VAL A 219 10.27 13.11 -8.97
C VAL A 219 11.14 13.76 -10.04
N ASP A 220 12.46 13.65 -9.93
CA ASP A 220 13.39 14.19 -10.91
C ASP A 220 13.10 13.68 -12.33
N LEU A 221 12.79 12.39 -12.48
CA LEU A 221 12.41 11.78 -13.76
C LEU A 221 11.10 12.33 -14.36
N ASN A 222 10.11 12.62 -13.51
CA ASN A 222 8.77 13.05 -13.97
C ASN A 222 8.64 14.56 -14.16
N LEU A 223 9.48 15.37 -13.49
CA LEU A 223 9.61 16.81 -13.77
C LEU A 223 9.87 17.09 -15.26
N HIS A 224 10.54 16.18 -15.95
CA HIS A 224 10.93 16.33 -17.36
C HIS A 224 9.98 15.64 -18.38
N ARG A 225 8.98 14.85 -17.96
CA ARG A 225 8.21 13.99 -18.88
C ARG A 225 6.71 14.29 -19.05
N GLU A 226 6.03 14.94 -18.10
CA GLU A 226 4.55 15.08 -18.16
C GLU A 226 4.03 16.46 -18.61
N ARG A 227 2.81 16.47 -19.18
CA ARG A 227 2.06 17.70 -19.52
C ARG A 227 1.63 18.43 -18.23
N LEU A 228 1.59 19.76 -18.32
CA LEU A 228 1.52 20.73 -17.21
C LEU A 228 0.45 20.52 -16.13
N GLU A 229 -0.66 19.82 -16.40
CA GLU A 229 -1.81 19.73 -15.49
C GLU A 229 -1.67 18.64 -14.41
N GLU A 230 -0.97 17.53 -14.70
CA GLU A 230 -0.64 16.51 -13.69
C GLU A 230 0.57 16.91 -12.82
N LYS A 231 1.47 17.72 -13.40
CA LYS A 231 2.64 18.29 -12.73
C LYS A 231 2.28 19.07 -11.47
N GLU A 232 1.24 19.90 -11.49
CA GLU A 232 0.89 20.77 -10.35
C GLU A 232 0.50 19.97 -9.10
N ARG A 233 -0.21 18.84 -9.25
CA ARG A 233 -0.64 18.01 -8.11
C ARG A 233 0.52 17.22 -7.49
N TYR A 234 1.40 16.67 -8.33
CA TYR A 234 2.63 16.00 -7.87
C TYR A 234 3.60 16.97 -7.19
N LEU A 235 3.76 18.14 -7.80
CA LEU A 235 4.61 19.20 -7.29
C LEU A 235 4.08 19.75 -5.95
N LEU A 236 2.78 20.03 -5.79
CA LEU A 236 2.21 20.52 -4.52
C LEU A 236 2.49 19.59 -3.33
N ASN A 237 2.38 18.27 -3.52
CA ASN A 237 2.70 17.30 -2.46
C ASN A 237 4.22 17.20 -2.23
N TYR A 238 5.03 17.28 -3.29
CA TYR A 238 6.49 17.36 -3.19
C TYR A 238 6.97 18.61 -2.42
N TYR A 239 6.35 19.77 -2.61
CA TYR A 239 6.71 21.01 -1.90
C TYR A 239 6.45 20.94 -0.40
N LYS A 240 5.34 20.31 0.02
CA LYS A 240 5.04 20.11 1.45
C LYS A 240 6.08 19.21 2.14
N LEU A 241 6.63 18.24 1.41
CA LEU A 241 7.56 17.23 1.89
C LEU A 241 8.99 17.72 2.13
N PHE A 242 9.56 18.48 1.18
CA PHE A 242 11.01 18.67 1.13
C PHE A 242 11.51 20.06 1.55
N ARG A 243 10.62 21.02 1.89
CA ARG A 243 10.95 22.39 2.37
C ARG A 243 12.12 23.06 1.62
N ARG A 244 12.28 22.80 0.32
CA ARG A 244 13.15 23.57 -0.57
C ARG A 244 12.24 24.50 -1.40
N PHE A 245 12.55 25.80 -1.33
CA PHE A 245 11.78 26.98 -1.77
C PHE A 245 10.94 26.81 -3.05
N PRO A 246 9.76 27.46 -3.17
CA PRO A 246 9.41 28.81 -2.65
C PRO A 246 8.67 28.84 -1.30
N GLN A 247 8.61 30.01 -0.65
CA GLN A 247 7.99 30.19 0.69
C GLN A 247 6.48 30.45 0.66
N SER A 248 5.87 30.54 -0.52
CA SER A 248 4.42 30.65 -0.66
C SER A 248 3.89 30.01 -1.95
N GLU A 249 2.59 29.72 -1.96
CA GLU A 249 1.86 29.18 -3.11
C GLU A 249 1.91 30.12 -4.32
N GLU A 250 1.92 31.44 -4.09
CA GLU A 250 2.04 32.46 -5.13
C GLU A 250 3.43 32.47 -5.79
N GLU A 251 4.47 32.26 -5.00
CA GLU A 251 5.87 32.23 -5.44
C GLU A 251 6.16 30.94 -6.24
N LEU A 252 5.45 29.86 -5.90
CA LEU A 252 5.41 28.62 -6.67
C LEU A 252 4.70 28.75 -8.03
N ILE A 253 3.53 29.38 -8.05
CA ILE A 253 2.81 29.67 -9.30
C ILE A 253 3.68 30.54 -10.21
N LEU A 254 4.43 31.50 -9.64
CA LEU A 254 5.38 32.34 -10.38
C LEU A 254 6.58 31.55 -10.91
N PHE A 255 7.14 30.60 -10.15
CA PHE A 255 8.22 29.73 -10.59
C PHE A 255 7.81 28.84 -11.77
N ILE A 256 6.66 28.15 -11.63
CA ILE A 256 6.08 27.31 -12.70
C ILE A 256 5.78 28.14 -13.95
N ARG A 257 5.33 29.41 -13.79
CA ARG A 257 5.08 30.32 -14.91
C ARG A 257 6.35 30.94 -15.51
N ARG A 258 7.45 31.02 -14.78
CA ARG A 258 8.74 31.54 -15.27
C ARG A 258 9.41 30.53 -16.21
N ASP A 259 9.25 29.24 -15.93
CA ASP A 259 9.77 28.14 -16.76
C ASP A 259 8.98 27.95 -18.07
N LYS A 260 7.77 28.54 -18.19
CA LYS A 260 7.00 28.61 -19.46
C LYS A 260 7.62 29.49 -20.55
N ARG A 261 8.79 30.09 -20.31
CA ARG A 261 9.48 31.02 -21.24
C ARG A 261 10.75 30.45 -21.88
N CYS A 262 11.03 29.15 -21.77
CA CYS A 262 12.07 28.46 -22.54
C CYS A 262 11.47 27.43 -23.50
#